data_AF-A0A9R1A7H5-F1
#
_entry.id   AF-A0A9R1A7H5-F1
#
_cell.length_a   1.000
_cell.length_b   1.000
_cell.length_c   1.000
_cell.angle_alpha   90.00
_cell.angle_beta   90.00
_cell.angle_gamma   90.00
#
_symmetry.space_group_name_H-M   'P 1'
#
loop_
_entity.id
_entity.type
_entity.pdbx_description
1 polymer ?
#
loop_
_entity_poly.entity_id
_entity_poly.type
_entity_poly.pdbx_seq_one_letter_code
_entity_poly.pdbx_strand_id
1 'polypeptide(L)'
;MASGVHAAADGVAALGISAGAGEWAEPCPALRRNLHLLSHDQVELAKMLLNEGQGHLFEHWPEPGVDDDKKKNFFDQVCRLNSSYPGGLAAYIQNAKKLLADSKAGQNPYDGFTPSIPSGEVLTFGDDNFVSLEAAGVKEARNAAFVLVAGGLGERLGYKGIKVALPRETTTGKCFLQHYIESILALQEASCKMEANAIRRSRLLL
;
A
#
# COMPACT_ATOMS: atom_id res chain seq x y z
N MET A 1 2.71 -65.90 -8.14
CA MET A 1 3.62 -64.92 -7.53
C MET A 1 3.05 -63.53 -7.76
N ALA A 2 2.23 -63.06 -6.84
CA ALA A 2 1.59 -61.76 -6.88
C ALA A 2 2.18 -60.89 -5.76
N SER A 3 2.72 -59.73 -6.11
CA SER A 3 2.89 -58.59 -5.19
C SER A 3 3.41 -57.40 -5.98
N GLY A 4 2.69 -56.27 -5.96
CA GLY A 4 3.12 -55.08 -6.67
C GLY A 4 2.10 -53.95 -6.76
N VAL A 5 0.95 -54.02 -6.11
CA VAL A 5 -0.10 -52.98 -6.21
C VAL A 5 -0.30 -52.19 -4.90
N HIS A 6 0.47 -52.45 -3.84
CA HIS A 6 0.17 -51.88 -2.53
C HIS A 6 0.87 -50.55 -2.18
N ALA A 7 1.83 -50.06 -2.97
CA ALA A 7 2.70 -48.95 -2.53
C ALA A 7 2.17 -47.53 -2.83
N ALA A 8 1.07 -47.38 -3.58
CA ALA A 8 0.54 -46.05 -3.96
C ALA A 8 -0.60 -45.53 -3.06
N ALA A 9 -1.16 -46.37 -2.19
CA ALA A 9 -2.29 -46.01 -1.33
C ALA A 9 -1.87 -45.34 -0.01
N ASP A 10 -0.62 -45.49 0.42
CA ASP A 10 -0.19 -45.13 1.79
C ASP A 10 0.32 -43.68 1.93
N GLY A 11 0.45 -42.93 0.83
CA GLY A 11 0.90 -41.53 0.86
C GLY A 11 -0.19 -40.50 1.18
N VAL A 12 -1.47 -40.87 1.09
CA VAL A 12 -2.61 -39.95 1.25
C VAL A 12 -3.05 -39.84 2.72
N ALA A 13 -2.71 -40.81 3.56
CA ALA A 13 -3.11 -40.85 4.97
C ALA A 13 -2.29 -39.92 5.89
N ALA A 14 -1.14 -39.41 5.44
CA ALA A 14 -0.23 -38.62 6.27
C ALA A 14 -0.59 -37.12 6.39
N LEU A 15 -1.65 -36.65 5.71
CA LEU A 15 -2.05 -35.23 5.71
C LEU A 15 -3.26 -34.91 6.60
N GLY A 16 -3.78 -35.85 7.39
CA GLY A 16 -4.87 -35.57 8.34
C GLY A 16 -6.17 -35.07 7.69
N ILE A 17 -6.35 -35.28 6.39
CA ILE A 17 -7.56 -34.91 5.65
C ILE A 17 -8.60 -36.01 5.90
N SER A 18 -9.18 -36.01 7.10
CA SER A 18 -10.31 -36.87 7.44
C SER A 18 -11.53 -36.50 6.60
N ALA A 19 -12.48 -37.43 6.48
CA ALA A 19 -13.68 -37.38 5.64
C ALA A 19 -14.63 -36.16 5.84
N GLY A 20 -14.30 -35.20 6.71
CA GLY A 20 -14.97 -33.90 6.88
C GLY A 20 -14.23 -32.68 6.29
N ALA A 21 -13.07 -32.86 5.66
CA ALA A 21 -12.17 -31.74 5.27
C ALA A 21 -12.71 -30.77 4.20
N GLY A 22 -13.86 -31.06 3.59
CA GLY A 22 -14.50 -30.21 2.57
C GLY A 22 -15.95 -29.84 2.86
N GLU A 23 -16.49 -30.16 4.04
CA GLU A 23 -17.89 -29.84 4.38
C GLU A 23 -18.12 -28.33 4.46
N TRP A 24 -17.15 -27.58 5.02
CA TRP A 24 -17.20 -26.11 5.06
C TRP A 24 -17.25 -25.46 3.66
N ALA A 25 -16.79 -26.18 2.63
CA ALA A 25 -16.80 -25.75 1.24
C ALA A 25 -18.01 -26.29 0.45
N GLU A 26 -18.96 -26.98 1.10
CA GLU A 26 -20.19 -27.46 0.46
C GLU A 26 -20.96 -26.35 -0.27
N PRO A 27 -21.09 -25.11 0.27
CA PRO A 27 -21.75 -24.01 -0.45
C PRO A 27 -21.04 -23.59 -1.74
N CYS A 28 -19.80 -24.04 -1.97
CA CYS A 28 -18.99 -23.71 -3.13
C CYS A 28 -18.41 -24.99 -3.77
N PRO A 29 -19.22 -25.75 -4.53
CA PRO A 29 -18.80 -27.04 -5.08
C PRO A 29 -17.54 -26.96 -5.96
N ALA A 30 -17.40 -25.87 -6.71
CA ALA A 30 -16.25 -25.65 -7.59
C ALA A 30 -14.93 -25.46 -6.81
N LEU A 31 -14.97 -24.75 -5.68
CA LEU A 31 -13.84 -24.67 -4.76
C LEU A 31 -13.51 -26.05 -4.19
N ARG A 32 -14.54 -26.77 -3.71
CA ARG A 32 -14.39 -28.09 -3.08
C ARG A 32 -13.63 -29.08 -3.98
N ARG A 33 -13.95 -29.10 -5.28
CA ARG A 33 -13.25 -29.98 -6.26
C ARG A 33 -11.77 -29.63 -6.44
N ASN A 34 -11.41 -28.36 -6.23
CA ASN A 34 -10.06 -27.84 -6.44
C ASN A 34 -9.21 -27.73 -5.15
N LEU A 35 -9.73 -28.13 -3.98
CA LEU A 35 -9.03 -27.96 -2.69
C LEU A 35 -7.65 -28.64 -2.63
N HIS A 36 -7.47 -29.77 -3.34
CA HIS A 36 -6.21 -30.50 -3.38
C HIS A 36 -5.07 -29.73 -4.09
N LEU A 37 -5.39 -28.66 -4.82
CA LEU A 37 -4.41 -27.78 -5.45
C LEU A 37 -3.82 -26.75 -4.48
N LEU A 38 -4.46 -26.55 -3.32
CA LEU A 38 -4.16 -25.49 -2.38
C LEU A 38 -3.27 -25.98 -1.23
N SER A 39 -2.39 -25.12 -0.75
CA SER A 39 -1.68 -25.37 0.51
C SER A 39 -2.62 -25.25 1.71
N HIS A 40 -2.19 -25.75 2.87
CA HIS A 40 -2.95 -25.60 4.12
C HIS A 40 -3.31 -24.14 4.41
N ASP A 41 -2.36 -23.22 4.28
CA ASP A 41 -2.60 -21.79 4.54
C ASP A 41 -3.59 -21.19 3.53
N GLN A 42 -3.53 -21.62 2.26
CA GLN A 42 -4.49 -21.20 1.24
C GLN A 42 -5.90 -21.75 1.50
N VAL A 43 -6.01 -22.94 2.07
CA VAL A 43 -7.30 -23.49 2.53
C VAL A 43 -7.89 -22.64 3.66
N GLU A 44 -7.08 -22.20 4.62
CA GLU A 44 -7.55 -21.29 5.69
C GLU A 44 -7.98 -19.92 5.14
N LEU A 45 -7.26 -19.40 4.14
CA LEU A 45 -7.68 -18.18 3.44
C LEU A 45 -8.99 -18.37 2.67
N ALA A 46 -9.19 -19.53 2.05
CA ALA A 46 -10.43 -19.86 1.36
C ALA A 46 -11.62 -19.93 2.34
N LYS A 47 -11.43 -20.56 3.52
CA LYS A 47 -12.41 -20.57 4.61
C LYS A 47 -12.76 -19.15 5.05
N MET A 48 -11.75 -18.31 5.27
CA MET A 48 -11.95 -16.90 5.65
C MET A 48 -12.78 -16.15 4.60
N LEU A 49 -12.46 -16.32 3.32
CA LEU A 49 -13.23 -15.69 2.23
C LEU A 49 -14.69 -16.18 2.21
N LEU A 50 -14.94 -17.48 2.38
CA LEU A 50 -16.30 -18.00 2.48
C LEU A 50 -17.06 -17.43 3.69
N ASN A 51 -16.42 -17.39 4.86
CA ASN A 51 -17.01 -16.83 6.08
C ASN A 51 -17.34 -15.34 5.92
N GLU A 52 -16.57 -14.61 5.13
CA GLU A 52 -16.83 -13.20 4.79
C GLU A 52 -17.85 -12.98 3.66
N GLY A 53 -18.48 -14.06 3.18
CA GLY A 53 -19.50 -14.03 2.13
C GLY A 53 -18.94 -13.90 0.71
N GLN A 54 -17.65 -14.21 0.50
CA GLN A 54 -16.97 -14.07 -0.79
C GLN A 54 -17.01 -15.34 -1.64
N GLY A 55 -18.04 -16.17 -1.50
CA GLY A 55 -18.19 -17.43 -2.24
C GLY A 55 -18.21 -17.27 -3.77
N HIS A 56 -18.72 -16.13 -4.25
CA HIS A 56 -18.78 -15.80 -5.68
C HIS A 56 -17.40 -15.79 -6.37
N LEU A 57 -16.31 -15.63 -5.62
CA LEU A 57 -14.94 -15.71 -6.15
C LEU A 57 -14.60 -17.10 -6.71
N PHE A 58 -15.33 -18.12 -6.27
CA PHE A 58 -15.07 -19.52 -6.61
C PHE A 58 -16.15 -20.15 -7.51
N GLU A 59 -17.29 -19.50 -7.71
CA GLU A 59 -18.49 -20.07 -8.32
C GLU A 59 -18.24 -20.65 -9.73
N HIS A 60 -17.38 -20.00 -10.50
CA HIS A 60 -17.06 -20.36 -11.89
C HIS A 60 -15.67 -20.97 -12.07
N TRP A 61 -15.09 -21.53 -11.00
CA TRP A 61 -13.82 -22.22 -11.12
C TRP A 61 -13.95 -23.46 -12.02
N PRO A 62 -13.06 -23.63 -13.00
CA PRO A 62 -13.09 -24.80 -13.85
C PRO A 62 -12.66 -26.06 -13.08
N GLU A 63 -12.91 -27.22 -13.67
CA GLU A 63 -12.51 -28.50 -13.11
C GLU A 63 -10.98 -28.58 -12.87
N PRO A 64 -10.52 -29.45 -11.97
CA PRO A 64 -9.10 -29.72 -11.78
C PRO A 64 -8.40 -30.11 -13.09
N GLY A 65 -7.19 -29.64 -13.29
CA GLY A 65 -6.41 -29.82 -14.52
C GLY A 65 -6.65 -28.74 -15.57
N VAL A 66 -7.62 -27.84 -15.39
CA VAL A 66 -7.89 -26.71 -16.29
C VAL A 66 -7.59 -25.40 -15.56
N ASP A 67 -6.70 -24.58 -16.13
CA ASP A 67 -6.32 -23.27 -15.58
C ASP A 67 -5.82 -23.31 -14.11
N ASP A 68 -5.27 -24.45 -13.67
CA ASP A 68 -4.82 -24.63 -12.28
C ASP A 68 -3.77 -23.60 -11.85
N ASP A 69 -2.90 -23.18 -12.76
CA ASP A 69 -1.93 -22.11 -12.49
C ASP A 69 -2.60 -20.77 -12.22
N LYS A 70 -3.75 -20.47 -12.85
CA LYS A 70 -4.53 -19.26 -12.54
C LYS A 70 -5.16 -19.34 -11.16
N LYS A 71 -5.63 -20.52 -10.74
CA LYS A 71 -6.19 -20.75 -9.38
C LYS A 71 -5.11 -20.58 -8.31
N LYS A 72 -3.88 -21.06 -8.57
CA LYS A 72 -2.71 -20.85 -7.70
C LYS A 72 -2.32 -19.38 -7.62
N ASN A 73 -2.17 -18.73 -8.77
CA ASN A 73 -1.85 -17.29 -8.85
C ASN A 73 -2.90 -16.42 -8.14
N PHE A 74 -4.18 -16.79 -8.23
CA PHE A 74 -5.24 -16.14 -7.47
C PHE A 74 -4.97 -16.22 -5.96
N PHE A 75 -4.66 -17.41 -5.42
CA PHE A 75 -4.35 -17.55 -4.00
C PHE A 75 -3.03 -16.90 -3.60
N ASP A 76 -2.03 -16.83 -4.47
CA ASP A 76 -0.82 -16.05 -4.22
C ASP A 76 -1.15 -14.55 -4.06
N GLN A 77 -2.09 -14.05 -4.86
CA GLN A 77 -2.60 -12.69 -4.73
C GLN A 77 -3.39 -12.52 -3.42
N VAL A 78 -4.26 -13.47 -3.05
CA VAL A 78 -5.00 -13.44 -1.78
C VAL A 78 -4.03 -13.42 -0.59
N CYS A 79 -3.00 -14.28 -0.59
CA CYS A 79 -1.96 -14.31 0.43
C CYS A 79 -1.28 -12.95 0.58
N ARG A 80 -0.85 -12.35 -0.54
CA ARG A 80 -0.18 -11.05 -0.55
C ARG A 80 -1.08 -9.93 -0.04
N LEU A 81 -2.35 -9.91 -0.45
CA LEU A 81 -3.30 -8.90 0.00
C LEU A 81 -3.59 -9.05 1.50
N ASN A 82 -3.75 -10.29 1.97
CA ASN A 82 -4.00 -10.58 3.37
C ASN A 82 -2.83 -10.17 4.28
N SER A 83 -1.58 -10.28 3.81
CA SER A 83 -0.42 -9.83 4.59
C SER A 83 -0.17 -8.33 4.51
N SER A 84 -0.66 -7.66 3.46
CA SER A 84 -0.40 -6.23 3.21
C SER A 84 -1.36 -5.28 3.93
N TYR A 85 -2.48 -5.78 4.46
CA TYR A 85 -3.47 -4.96 5.14
C TYR A 85 -3.49 -5.26 6.66
N PRO A 86 -3.49 -4.24 7.55
CA PRO A 86 -3.61 -4.47 8.99
C PRO A 86 -4.89 -5.25 9.35
N GLY A 87 -4.74 -6.42 9.97
CA GLY A 87 -5.86 -7.33 10.27
C GLY A 87 -6.32 -8.20 9.09
N GLY A 88 -5.63 -8.12 7.96
CA GLY A 88 -5.86 -8.95 6.78
C GLY A 88 -7.14 -8.64 6.02
N LEU A 89 -7.47 -9.53 5.06
CA LEU A 89 -8.62 -9.36 4.18
C LEU A 89 -9.95 -9.43 4.93
N ALA A 90 -10.04 -10.21 6.01
CA ALA A 90 -11.22 -10.22 6.86
C ALA A 90 -11.51 -8.82 7.43
N ALA A 91 -10.51 -8.17 8.04
CA ALA A 91 -10.64 -6.81 8.54
C ALA A 91 -10.96 -5.82 7.41
N TYR A 92 -10.32 -5.96 6.24
CA TYR A 92 -10.61 -5.13 5.07
C TYR A 92 -12.10 -5.19 4.67
N ILE A 93 -12.66 -6.39 4.55
CA ILE A 93 -14.05 -6.60 4.15
C ILE A 93 -15.01 -6.07 5.21
N GLN A 94 -14.75 -6.35 6.48
CA GLN A 94 -15.57 -5.88 7.60
C GLN A 94 -15.55 -4.35 7.72
N ASN A 95 -14.37 -3.72 7.56
CA ASN A 95 -14.22 -2.27 7.53
C ASN A 95 -15.00 -1.66 6.36
N ALA A 96 -14.92 -2.26 5.17
CA ALA A 96 -15.68 -1.78 4.01
C ALA A 96 -17.20 -1.84 4.26
N LYS A 97 -17.71 -2.97 4.79
CA LYS A 97 -19.13 -3.12 5.17
C LYS A 97 -19.57 -2.03 6.16
N LYS A 98 -18.75 -1.76 7.19
CA LYS A 98 -18.99 -0.70 8.17
C LYS A 98 -19.01 0.69 7.51
N LEU A 99 -17.98 1.03 6.73
CA LEU A 99 -17.87 2.34 6.06
C LEU A 99 -19.06 2.60 5.13
N LEU A 100 -19.54 1.58 4.42
CA LEU A 100 -20.74 1.70 3.58
C LEU A 100 -22.01 1.92 4.41
N ALA A 101 -22.15 1.22 5.54
CA ALA A 101 -23.28 1.41 6.44
C ALA A 101 -23.27 2.80 7.10
N ASP A 102 -22.11 3.26 7.58
CA ASP A 102 -21.91 4.57 8.20
C ASP A 102 -22.17 5.69 7.17
N SER A 103 -21.67 5.54 5.94
CA SER A 103 -21.95 6.47 4.83
C SER A 103 -23.43 6.55 4.51
N LYS A 104 -24.13 5.40 4.43
CA LYS A 104 -25.58 5.36 4.22
C LYS A 104 -26.36 6.03 5.36
N ALA A 105 -25.87 5.90 6.60
CA ALA A 105 -26.46 6.52 7.78
C ALA A 105 -26.12 8.02 7.91
N GLY A 106 -25.29 8.58 7.01
CA GLY A 106 -24.85 9.97 7.08
C GLY A 106 -23.96 10.28 8.28
N GLN A 107 -23.32 9.26 8.88
CA GLN A 107 -22.41 9.48 9.99
C GLN A 107 -21.18 10.27 9.52
N ASN A 108 -20.94 11.41 10.16
CA ASN A 108 -19.73 12.18 9.95
C ASN A 108 -18.70 11.80 11.03
N PRO A 109 -17.56 11.18 10.68
CA PRO A 109 -16.52 10.83 11.65
C PRO A 109 -15.88 12.07 12.31
N TYR A 110 -16.13 13.26 11.75
CA TYR A 110 -15.65 14.53 12.26
C TYR A 110 -16.75 15.36 12.96
N ASP A 111 -17.91 14.76 13.27
CA ASP A 111 -18.93 15.49 14.03
C ASP A 111 -18.38 15.91 15.40
N GLY A 112 -18.67 17.15 15.81
CA GLY A 112 -18.08 17.78 17.00
C GLY A 112 -16.65 18.30 16.84
N PHE A 113 -15.95 18.05 15.72
CA PHE A 113 -14.67 18.68 15.44
C PHE A 113 -14.89 20.03 14.74
N THR A 114 -14.24 21.08 15.26
CA THR A 114 -14.23 22.40 14.61
C THR A 114 -12.86 22.66 14.02
N PRO A 115 -12.74 22.88 12.69
CA PRO A 115 -11.46 23.24 12.09
C PRO A 115 -11.01 24.61 12.63
N SER A 116 -9.77 24.70 13.09
CA SER A 116 -9.14 25.95 13.49
C SER A 116 -8.01 26.29 12.54
N ILE A 117 -7.91 27.56 12.16
CA ILE A 117 -6.74 28.06 11.44
C ILE A 117 -5.62 28.23 12.47
N PRO A 118 -4.44 27.59 12.30
CA PRO A 118 -3.31 27.81 13.18
C PRO A 118 -2.90 29.29 13.19
N SER A 119 -2.46 29.82 14.32
CA SER A 119 -1.81 31.13 14.37
C SER A 119 -0.53 31.09 13.52
N GLY A 120 -0.39 32.04 12.59
CA GLY A 120 0.78 32.18 11.74
C GLY A 120 1.16 33.64 11.56
N GLU A 121 2.33 33.87 10.98
CA GLU A 121 2.84 35.21 10.67
C GLU A 121 2.79 35.46 9.16
N VAL A 122 2.41 36.67 8.78
CA VAL A 122 2.55 37.13 7.38
C VAL A 122 3.89 37.81 7.27
N LEU A 123 4.81 37.21 6.51
CA LEU A 123 6.15 37.76 6.27
C LEU A 123 6.13 38.65 5.02
N THR A 124 6.74 39.83 5.11
CA THR A 124 6.94 40.69 3.93
C THR A 124 8.25 40.32 3.26
N PHE A 125 8.20 39.95 1.99
CA PHE A 125 9.40 39.55 1.26
C PHE A 125 10.48 40.64 1.33
N GLY A 126 11.68 40.23 1.74
CA GLY A 126 12.87 41.08 1.80
C GLY A 126 12.99 41.97 3.04
N ASP A 127 12.05 41.92 3.99
CA ASP A 127 12.24 42.56 5.29
C ASP A 127 13.21 41.77 6.19
N ASP A 128 13.67 42.39 7.28
CA ASP A 128 14.63 41.78 8.19
C ASP A 128 14.09 40.49 8.84
N ASN A 129 12.78 40.42 9.08
CA ASN A 129 12.15 39.24 9.67
C ASN A 129 12.14 38.06 8.67
N PHE A 130 11.79 38.32 7.42
CA PHE A 130 11.83 37.37 6.31
C PHE A 130 13.24 36.84 6.11
N VAL A 131 14.25 37.70 6.03
CA VAL A 131 15.64 37.30 5.84
C VAL A 131 16.14 36.47 7.03
N SER A 132 15.80 36.88 8.26
CA SER A 132 16.14 36.14 9.48
C SER A 132 15.53 34.73 9.48
N LEU A 133 14.24 34.61 9.16
CA LEU A 133 13.53 33.33 9.13
C LEU A 133 13.98 32.44 7.96
N GLU A 134 14.27 33.00 6.79
CA GLU A 134 14.84 32.27 5.66
C GLU A 134 16.20 31.65 6.04
N ALA A 135 17.08 32.44 6.66
CA ALA A 135 18.38 31.94 7.12
C ALA A 135 18.24 30.82 8.18
N ALA A 136 17.27 30.96 9.09
CA ALA A 136 16.96 29.92 10.07
C ALA A 136 16.44 28.64 9.39
N GLY A 137 15.54 28.77 8.41
CA GLY A 137 14.99 27.64 7.65
C GLY A 137 16.04 26.90 6.83
N VAL A 138 16.93 27.62 6.13
CA VAL A 138 18.04 27.00 5.38
C VAL A 138 18.98 26.23 6.32
N LYS A 139 19.28 26.78 7.50
CA LYS A 139 20.08 26.07 8.51
C LYS A 139 19.43 24.76 8.97
N GLU A 140 18.10 24.73 9.09
CA GLU A 140 17.35 23.55 9.55
C GLU A 140 17.16 22.50 8.44
N ALA A 141 17.25 22.88 7.16
CA ALA A 141 16.99 22.00 6.03
C ALA A 141 17.80 20.68 6.04
N ARG A 142 19.02 20.67 6.61
CA ARG A 142 19.83 19.45 6.79
C ARG A 142 19.23 18.40 7.73
N ASN A 143 18.32 18.82 8.60
CA ASN A 143 17.60 17.94 9.53
C ASN A 143 16.18 17.63 9.01
N ALA A 144 15.81 18.11 7.83
CA ALA A 144 14.49 17.93 7.27
C ALA A 144 14.42 16.66 6.41
N ALA A 145 13.29 15.95 6.53
CA ALA A 145 12.90 14.92 5.57
C ALA A 145 11.83 15.50 4.62
N PHE A 146 12.01 15.26 3.32
CA PHE A 146 11.05 15.69 2.29
C PHE A 146 10.25 14.48 1.82
N VAL A 147 8.92 14.57 1.90
CA VAL A 147 8.00 13.50 1.47
C VAL A 147 7.13 14.02 0.34
N LEU A 148 7.15 13.30 -0.79
CA LEU A 148 6.31 13.60 -1.96
C LEU A 148 5.28 12.49 -2.16
N VAL A 149 3.99 12.83 -2.00
CA VAL A 149 2.89 11.90 -2.27
C VAL A 149 2.55 11.93 -3.77
N ALA A 150 3.08 10.97 -4.54
CA ALA A 150 3.04 10.96 -6.01
C ALA A 150 2.28 9.76 -6.64
N GLY A 151 1.24 9.24 -5.99
CA GLY A 151 0.54 8.03 -6.45
C GLY A 151 -0.42 8.19 -7.63
N GLY A 152 -0.73 9.42 -8.06
CA GLY A 152 -1.78 9.68 -9.07
C GLY A 152 -1.27 9.73 -10.52
N LEU A 153 -2.08 9.21 -11.44
CA LEU A 153 -1.92 9.41 -12.89
C LEU A 153 -2.52 10.75 -13.35
N GLY A 154 -2.03 11.24 -14.49
CA GLY A 154 -2.45 12.49 -15.13
C GLY A 154 -3.70 12.38 -16.01
N GLU A 155 -4.44 11.27 -15.96
CA GLU A 155 -5.51 10.97 -16.92
C GLU A 155 -6.63 12.01 -16.91
N ARG A 156 -7.03 12.51 -15.73
CA ARG A 156 -8.03 13.60 -15.61
C ARG A 156 -7.56 14.92 -16.20
N LEU A 157 -6.26 15.08 -16.43
CA LEU A 157 -5.65 16.24 -17.07
C LEU A 157 -5.40 16.00 -18.58
N GLY A 158 -5.81 14.85 -19.11
CA GLY A 158 -5.51 14.44 -20.49
C GLY A 158 -4.06 13.96 -20.70
N TYR A 159 -3.32 13.68 -19.63
CA TYR A 159 -1.92 13.26 -19.71
C TYR A 159 -1.76 11.77 -19.41
N LYS A 160 -1.18 11.03 -20.37
CA LYS A 160 -0.96 9.58 -20.28
C LYS A 160 0.35 9.24 -19.56
N GLY A 161 0.48 9.68 -18.31
CA GLY A 161 1.67 9.43 -17.49
C GLY A 161 1.49 9.86 -16.04
N ILE A 162 2.55 9.72 -15.23
CA ILE A 162 2.55 10.14 -13.82
C ILE A 162 2.55 11.68 -13.73
N LYS A 163 1.80 12.24 -12.77
CA LYS A 163 1.67 13.71 -12.65
C LYS A 163 3.00 14.43 -12.47
N VAL A 164 3.94 13.82 -11.77
CA VAL A 164 5.26 14.41 -11.50
C VAL A 164 6.15 14.50 -12.74
N ALA A 165 5.79 13.83 -13.83
CA ALA A 165 6.45 13.93 -15.12
C ALA A 165 5.91 15.08 -15.99
N LEU A 166 4.81 15.73 -15.58
CA LEU A 166 4.34 16.93 -16.26
C LEU A 166 5.40 18.04 -16.18
N PRO A 167 5.58 18.82 -17.26
CA PRO A 167 6.44 19.99 -17.21
C PRO A 167 5.86 20.99 -16.20
N ARG A 168 6.72 21.50 -15.30
CA ARG A 168 6.38 22.57 -14.35
C ARG A 168 6.11 23.87 -15.11
N GLU A 169 6.85 24.08 -16.18
CA GLU A 169 6.78 25.21 -17.09
C GLU A 169 7.28 24.76 -18.48
N THR A 170 6.97 25.53 -19.52
CA THR A 170 7.24 25.13 -20.91
C THR A 170 8.53 25.71 -21.49
N THR A 171 9.20 26.62 -20.79
CA THR A 171 10.44 27.25 -21.28
C THR A 171 11.62 26.29 -21.18
N THR A 172 11.77 25.58 -20.06
CA THR A 172 12.85 24.58 -19.87
C THR A 172 12.36 23.14 -20.03
N GLY A 173 11.04 22.93 -19.90
CA GLY A 173 10.43 21.60 -20.00
C GLY A 173 10.74 20.69 -18.81
N LYS A 174 11.36 21.22 -17.74
CA LYS A 174 11.66 20.46 -16.53
C LYS A 174 10.38 19.96 -15.89
N CYS A 175 10.36 18.68 -15.54
CA CYS A 175 9.20 18.11 -14.86
C CYS A 175 9.17 18.51 -13.38
N PHE A 176 7.99 18.39 -12.75
CA PHE A 176 7.84 18.63 -11.31
C PHE A 176 8.82 17.80 -10.47
N LEU A 177 9.04 16.52 -10.83
CA LEU A 177 9.97 15.66 -10.10
C LEU A 177 11.38 16.22 -10.10
N GLN A 178 11.87 16.62 -11.29
CA GLN A 178 13.18 17.24 -11.43
C GLN A 178 13.26 18.55 -10.63
N HIS A 179 12.24 19.41 -10.73
CA HIS A 179 12.21 20.67 -10.00
C HIS A 179 12.29 20.49 -8.48
N TYR A 180 11.56 19.51 -7.91
CA TYR A 180 11.62 19.23 -6.48
C TYR A 180 12.99 18.70 -6.05
N ILE A 181 13.57 17.76 -6.81
CA ILE A 181 14.88 17.19 -6.50
C ILE A 181 15.97 18.27 -6.56
N GLU A 182 15.99 19.08 -7.62
CA GLU A 182 16.95 20.18 -7.75
C GLU A 182 16.81 21.21 -6.63
N SER A 183 15.58 21.50 -6.19
CA SER A 183 15.33 22.42 -5.06
C SER A 183 15.85 21.85 -3.74
N ILE A 184 15.63 20.56 -3.48
CA ILE A 184 16.14 19.88 -2.27
C ILE A 184 17.67 19.86 -2.27
N LEU A 185 18.30 19.56 -3.40
CA LEU A 185 19.75 19.57 -3.54
C LEU A 185 20.34 20.98 -3.31
N ALA A 186 19.69 22.01 -3.85
CA ALA A 186 20.11 23.39 -3.63
C ALA A 186 19.98 23.80 -2.14
N LEU A 187 18.90 23.39 -1.48
CA LEU A 187 18.70 23.62 -0.04
C LEU A 187 19.76 22.88 0.79
N GLN A 188 20.06 21.63 0.46
CA GLN A 188 21.11 20.85 1.12
C GLN A 188 22.47 21.54 0.97
N GLU A 189 22.83 21.96 -0.24
CA GLU A 189 24.09 22.66 -0.49
C GLU A 189 24.18 23.98 0.31
N ALA A 190 23.10 24.77 0.32
CA ALA A 190 23.04 26.02 1.06
C ALA A 190 23.19 25.79 2.58
N SER A 191 22.47 24.80 3.13
CA SER A 191 22.51 24.44 4.54
C SER A 191 23.92 24.01 4.98
N CYS A 192 24.55 23.11 4.22
CA CYS A 192 25.90 22.64 4.49
C CYS A 192 26.95 23.76 4.44
N LYS A 193 26.84 24.70 3.48
CA LYS A 193 27.73 25.87 3.40
C LYS A 193 27.61 26.76 4.62
N MET A 194 26.40 27.00 5.13
CA MET A 194 26.18 27.83 6.32
C MET A 194 26.84 27.21 7.56
N GLU A 195 26.74 25.90 7.74
CA GLU A 195 27.40 25.20 8.84
C GLU A 195 28.93 25.24 8.72
N ALA A 196 29.47 24.94 7.55
CA ALA A 196 30.93 24.96 7.33
C ALA A 196 31.51 26.36 7.64
N ASN A 197 30.80 27.42 7.23
CA ASN A 197 31.16 28.80 7.54
C ASN A 197 31.07 29.11 9.04
N ALA A 198 30.04 28.61 9.74
CA ALA A 198 29.91 28.77 11.19
C ALA A 198 31.07 28.09 11.95
N ILE A 199 31.44 26.85 11.57
CA ILE A 199 32.56 26.10 12.16
C ILE A 199 33.90 26.80 11.89
N ARG A 200 34.09 27.33 10.67
CA ARG A 200 35.32 28.06 10.34
C ARG A 200 35.45 29.34 11.15
N ARG A 201 34.35 30.08 11.37
CA ARG A 201 34.33 31.30 12.19
C ARG A 201 34.63 31.02 13.66
N SER A 202 34.07 29.95 14.23
CA SER A 202 34.36 29.60 15.63
C SER A 202 35.81 29.16 15.87
N ARG A 203 36.47 28.56 14.87
CA ARG A 203 37.91 28.21 14.93
C ARG A 203 38.87 29.40 14.77
N LEU A 204 38.41 30.51 14.21
CA LEU A 204 39.22 31.74 14.05
C LEU A 204 39.14 32.67 15.27
N LEU A 205 38.23 32.40 16.20
CA LEU A 205 37.99 33.16 17.44
C LEU A 205 38.60 32.47 18.69
N LEU A 206 39.33 31.36 18.50
CA LEU A 206 40.13 30.65 19.49
C LEU A 206 41.61 30.74 19.08
#